data_AF-A0A3N7CVN6-F1
#
_entry.id   AF-A0A3N7CVN6-F1
#
_cell.length_a   1.000
_cell.length_b   1.000
_cell.length_c   1.000
_cell.angle_alpha   90.00
_cell.angle_beta   90.00
_cell.angle_gamma   90.00
#
_symmetry.space_group_name_H-M   'P 1'
#
loop_
_entity.id
_entity.type
_entity.pdbx_description
1 polymer ?
#
loop_
_entity_poly.entity_id
_entity_poly.type
_entity_poly.pdbx_seq_one_letter_code
_entity_poly.pdbx_strand_id
1 'polypeptide(L)'
;MQIKTKYLALVTLHSRNSTAFFQGLNAVCERLGFPVEWLADCIYSESEYNPSARNKLTNASGLIQFMPKTAISLGTTVEKIRGMTNVQQLPYVEAYFKMQIKSFGKPKDALDVYLLIFYPVWVGKPDSALASQAAFSKNSYIDLNKDGKLTKGEFRTWFNKRVAGGPTETLKK
;
A
#
# COMPACT_ATOMS: atom_id res chain seq x y z
N MET A 1 -8.21 10.03 -13.68
CA MET A 1 -7.02 9.45 -13.01
C MET A 1 -6.14 8.79 -14.05
N GLN A 2 -4.84 8.73 -13.83
CA GLN A 2 -3.87 8.08 -14.73
C GLN A 2 -3.38 6.77 -14.10
N ILE A 3 -3.85 5.63 -14.60
CA ILE A 3 -3.52 4.32 -14.01
C ILE A 3 -2.58 3.56 -14.94
N LYS A 4 -1.53 2.95 -14.39
CA LYS A 4 -0.59 2.14 -15.18
C LYS A 4 -1.32 0.94 -15.80
N THR A 5 -1.13 0.67 -17.09
CA THR A 5 -1.79 -0.46 -17.80
C THR A 5 -1.50 -1.80 -17.11
N LYS A 6 -0.31 -1.98 -16.55
CA LYS A 6 0.03 -3.17 -15.75
C LYS A 6 -0.90 -3.36 -14.54
N TYR A 7 -1.35 -2.28 -13.91
CA TYR A 7 -2.28 -2.35 -12.78
C TYR A 7 -3.69 -2.72 -13.23
N LEU A 8 -4.15 -2.16 -14.37
CA LEU A 8 -5.42 -2.54 -14.98
C LEU A 8 -5.42 -4.03 -15.33
N ALA A 9 -4.34 -4.54 -15.92
CA ALA A 9 -4.18 -5.95 -16.24
C ALA A 9 -4.24 -6.86 -15.00
N LEU A 10 -3.55 -6.49 -13.91
CA LEU A 10 -3.58 -7.27 -12.66
C LEU A 10 -4.97 -7.27 -12.00
N VAL A 11 -5.67 -6.14 -11.96
CA VAL A 11 -7.04 -6.11 -11.44
C VAL A 11 -7.98 -6.93 -12.33
N THR A 12 -7.83 -6.86 -13.65
CA THR A 12 -8.60 -7.69 -14.57
C THR A 12 -8.32 -9.17 -14.35
N LEU A 13 -7.06 -9.57 -14.16
CA LEU A 13 -6.66 -10.94 -13.87
C LEU A 13 -7.33 -11.47 -12.60
N HIS A 14 -7.32 -10.69 -11.52
CA HIS A 14 -7.79 -11.14 -10.20
C HIS A 14 -9.29 -10.93 -9.96
N SER A 15 -9.93 -9.99 -10.66
CA SER A 15 -11.31 -9.57 -10.33
C SER A 15 -12.15 -9.14 -11.54
N ARG A 16 -11.57 -9.04 -12.75
CA ARG A 16 -12.28 -8.72 -14.00
C ARG A 16 -13.09 -7.40 -13.95
N ASN A 17 -12.74 -6.47 -13.07
CA ASN A 17 -13.52 -5.28 -12.76
C ASN A 17 -12.65 -4.01 -12.59
N SER A 18 -11.57 -3.89 -13.37
CA SER A 18 -10.57 -2.82 -13.25
C SER A 18 -11.17 -1.42 -13.17
N THR A 19 -12.11 -1.06 -14.05
CA THR A 19 -12.78 0.24 -14.04
C THR A 19 -13.51 0.50 -12.71
N ALA A 20 -14.38 -0.41 -12.30
CA ALA A 20 -15.17 -0.26 -11.06
C ALA A 20 -14.26 -0.19 -9.81
N PHE A 21 -13.19 -1.00 -9.80
CA PHE A 21 -12.20 -0.98 -8.72
C PHE A 21 -11.48 0.37 -8.62
N PHE A 22 -10.93 0.89 -9.72
CA PHE A 22 -10.19 2.16 -9.69
C PHE A 22 -11.10 3.37 -9.46
N GLN A 23 -12.36 3.34 -9.92
CA GLN A 23 -13.36 4.35 -9.54
C GLN A 23 -13.63 4.34 -8.03
N GLY A 24 -13.86 3.16 -7.45
CA GLY A 24 -14.04 3.02 -6.00
C GLY A 24 -12.80 3.45 -5.21
N LEU A 25 -11.61 3.06 -5.68
CA LEU A 25 -10.34 3.44 -5.07
C LEU A 25 -10.12 4.95 -5.13
N ASN A 26 -10.44 5.58 -6.26
CA ASN A 26 -10.37 7.03 -6.41
C ASN A 26 -11.30 7.75 -5.43
N ALA A 27 -12.54 7.28 -5.27
CA ALA A 27 -13.47 7.86 -4.30
C ALA A 27 -12.95 7.74 -2.85
N VAL A 28 -12.32 6.62 -2.50
CA VAL A 28 -11.62 6.45 -1.20
C VAL A 28 -10.51 7.49 -1.05
N CYS A 29 -9.65 7.62 -2.06
CA CYS A 29 -8.51 8.54 -2.03
C CYS A 29 -8.94 10.01 -1.97
N GLU A 30 -10.03 10.39 -2.64
CA GLU A 30 -10.64 11.73 -2.55
C GLU A 30 -11.07 12.05 -1.11
N ARG A 31 -11.69 11.10 -0.39
CA ARG A 31 -12.06 11.26 1.02
C ARG A 31 -10.86 11.32 1.96
N LEU A 32 -9.77 10.62 1.63
CA LEU A 32 -8.51 10.63 2.39
C LEU A 32 -7.64 11.87 2.07
N GLY A 33 -7.92 12.52 0.94
CA GLY A 33 -7.27 13.75 0.49
C GLY A 33 -5.87 13.55 -0.08
N PHE A 34 -5.63 12.46 -0.83
CA PHE A 34 -4.42 12.22 -1.61
C PHE A 34 -4.74 11.58 -2.98
N PRO A 35 -3.83 11.64 -3.99
CA PRO A 35 -4.04 11.04 -5.31
C PRO A 35 -4.20 9.51 -5.30
N VAL A 36 -5.07 8.98 -6.16
CA VAL A 36 -5.32 7.54 -6.28
C VAL A 36 -4.08 6.77 -6.75
N GLU A 37 -3.24 7.40 -7.55
CA GLU A 37 -1.98 6.85 -8.07
C GLU A 37 -1.04 6.46 -6.92
N TRP A 38 -1.06 7.18 -5.80
CA TRP A 38 -0.22 6.89 -4.64
C TRP A 38 -0.65 5.59 -3.96
N LEU A 39 -1.95 5.40 -3.73
CA LEU A 39 -2.47 4.17 -3.13
C LEU A 39 -2.43 2.99 -4.11
N ALA A 40 -2.56 3.24 -5.42
CA ALA A 40 -2.37 2.23 -6.45
C ALA A 40 -0.96 1.61 -6.37
N ASP A 41 0.07 2.46 -6.27
CA ASP A 41 1.47 2.02 -6.12
C ASP A 41 1.70 1.18 -4.84
N CYS A 42 0.99 1.51 -3.77
CA CYS A 42 1.03 0.76 -2.51
C CYS A 42 0.37 -0.63 -2.65
N ILE A 43 -0.85 -0.70 -3.19
CA ILE A 43 -1.58 -1.97 -3.37
C ILE A 43 -0.81 -2.91 -4.31
N TYR A 44 -0.20 -2.36 -5.37
CA TYR A 44 0.70 -3.14 -6.21
C TYR A 44 1.85 -3.73 -5.39
N SER A 45 2.49 -2.92 -4.55
CA SER A 45 3.63 -3.35 -3.76
C SER A 45 3.27 -4.41 -2.72
N GLU A 46 2.09 -4.32 -2.11
CA GLU A 46 1.60 -5.20 -1.05
C GLU A 46 1.03 -6.53 -1.57
N SER A 47 0.26 -6.51 -2.65
CA SER A 47 -0.53 -7.68 -3.05
C SER A 47 -0.62 -7.93 -4.55
N GLU A 48 0.01 -7.08 -5.37
CA GLU A 48 -0.15 -7.08 -6.83
C GLU A 48 -1.64 -7.09 -7.25
N TYR A 49 -2.48 -6.38 -6.49
CA TYR A 49 -3.95 -6.33 -6.65
C TYR A 49 -4.71 -7.64 -6.43
N ASN A 50 -4.06 -8.70 -5.93
CA ASN A 50 -4.76 -9.91 -5.55
C ASN A 50 -5.50 -9.70 -4.20
N PRO A 51 -6.84 -9.69 -4.15
CA PRO A 51 -7.60 -9.47 -2.93
C PRO A 51 -7.51 -10.65 -1.94
N SER A 52 -7.12 -11.83 -2.41
CA SER A 52 -6.94 -13.02 -1.56
C SER A 52 -5.47 -13.28 -1.20
N ALA A 53 -4.56 -12.36 -1.53
CA ALA A 53 -3.14 -12.47 -1.18
C ALA A 53 -2.95 -12.71 0.31
N ARG A 54 -2.02 -13.61 0.64
CA ARG A 54 -1.68 -13.99 2.02
C ARG A 54 -0.17 -14.11 2.17
N ASN A 55 0.39 -13.35 3.10
CA ASN A 55 1.74 -13.58 3.59
C ASN A 55 1.76 -14.82 4.50
N LYS A 56 2.55 -15.85 4.14
CA LYS A 56 2.62 -17.12 4.88
C LYS A 56 3.23 -16.98 6.28
N LEU A 57 4.11 -16.01 6.49
CA LEU A 57 4.82 -15.81 7.75
C LEU A 57 3.99 -14.98 8.75
N THR A 58 3.36 -13.90 8.28
CA THR A 58 2.67 -12.94 9.15
C THR A 58 1.14 -13.10 9.15
N ASN A 59 0.59 -13.89 8.23
CA ASN A 59 -0.84 -13.98 7.93
C ASN A 59 -1.47 -12.65 7.46
N ALA A 60 -0.64 -11.65 7.12
CA ALA A 60 -1.09 -10.42 6.50
C ALA A 60 -1.86 -10.73 5.19
N SER A 61 -2.98 -10.05 4.95
CA SER A 61 -3.90 -10.45 3.89
C SER A 61 -4.61 -9.31 3.18
N GLY A 62 -5.04 -9.53 1.94
CA GLY A 62 -5.82 -8.56 1.17
C GLY A 62 -4.97 -7.51 0.45
N LEU A 63 -5.65 -6.51 -0.11
CA LEU A 63 -5.08 -5.50 -1.01
C LEU A 63 -3.91 -4.72 -0.40
N ILE A 64 -3.97 -4.44 0.91
CA ILE A 64 -2.92 -3.71 1.64
C ILE A 64 -2.26 -4.57 2.71
N GLN A 65 -2.38 -5.90 2.60
CA GLN A 65 -1.83 -6.86 3.55
C GLN A 65 -2.17 -6.52 5.02
N PHE A 66 -3.47 -6.43 5.33
CA PHE A 66 -3.96 -6.21 6.69
C PHE A 66 -3.38 -7.24 7.64
N MET A 67 -2.69 -6.77 8.68
CA MET A 67 -2.22 -7.63 9.77
C MET A 67 -3.41 -8.18 10.58
N PRO A 68 -3.33 -9.41 11.13
CA PRO A 68 -4.45 -10.02 11.87
C PRO A 68 -5.04 -9.13 12.97
N LYS A 69 -4.18 -8.50 13.79
CA LYS A 69 -4.62 -7.56 14.85
C LYS A 69 -5.34 -6.34 14.28
N THR A 70 -4.86 -5.81 13.17
CA THR A 70 -5.47 -4.66 12.48
C THR A 70 -6.84 -5.02 11.91
N ALA A 71 -6.98 -6.20 11.29
CA ALA A 71 -8.28 -6.66 10.80
C ALA A 71 -9.31 -6.76 11.93
N ILE A 72 -8.90 -7.27 13.11
CA ILE A 72 -9.74 -7.33 14.31
C ILE A 72 -10.14 -5.93 14.78
N SER A 73 -9.21 -4.98 14.86
CA SER A 73 -9.53 -3.60 15.27
C SER A 73 -10.48 -2.88 14.29
N LEU A 74 -10.56 -3.36 13.04
CA LEU A 74 -11.50 -2.88 12.03
C LEU A 74 -12.83 -3.66 12.02
N GLY A 75 -13.06 -4.56 12.99
CA GLY A 75 -14.31 -5.31 13.11
C GLY A 75 -14.43 -6.53 12.19
N THR A 76 -13.32 -7.04 11.66
CA THR A 76 -13.28 -8.21 10.76
C THR A 76 -12.14 -9.17 11.10
N THR A 77 -11.83 -10.12 10.23
CA THR A 77 -10.65 -11.00 10.33
C THR A 77 -9.94 -11.08 8.99
N VAL A 78 -8.67 -11.49 8.98
CA VAL A 78 -7.94 -11.69 7.72
C VAL A 78 -8.53 -12.81 6.87
N GLU A 79 -9.17 -13.81 7.48
CA GLU A 79 -9.94 -14.85 6.78
C GLU A 79 -11.12 -14.25 6.02
N LYS A 80 -11.89 -13.36 6.67
CA LYS A 80 -13.00 -12.65 6.03
C LYS A 80 -12.50 -11.72 4.93
N ILE A 81 -11.43 -10.96 5.17
CA ILE A 81 -10.79 -10.09 4.17
C ILE A 81 -10.39 -10.89 2.93
N ARG A 82 -9.76 -12.07 3.07
CA ARG A 82 -9.38 -12.91 1.92
C ARG A 82 -10.57 -13.42 1.10
N GLY A 83 -11.74 -13.56 1.74
CA GLY A 83 -13.00 -13.94 1.09
C GLY A 83 -13.75 -12.78 0.46
N MET A 84 -13.32 -11.52 0.68
CA MET A 84 -13.92 -10.34 0.07
C MET A 84 -13.38 -10.09 -1.33
N THR A 85 -14.22 -9.57 -2.20
CA THR A 85 -13.77 -8.97 -3.47
C THR A 85 -12.88 -7.75 -3.21
N ASN A 86 -12.12 -7.35 -4.22
CA ASN A 86 -11.31 -6.13 -4.17
C ASN A 86 -12.13 -4.88 -3.79
N VAL A 87 -13.35 -4.74 -4.34
CA VAL A 87 -14.26 -3.62 -4.02
C VAL A 87 -14.79 -3.70 -2.59
N GLN A 88 -15.13 -4.90 -2.10
CA GLN A 88 -15.57 -5.11 -0.71
C GLN A 88 -14.50 -4.77 0.32
N GLN A 89 -13.21 -4.81 -0.04
CA GLN A 89 -12.12 -4.41 0.85
C GLN A 89 -11.95 -2.89 0.94
N LEU A 90 -12.44 -2.10 -0.01
CA LEU A 90 -12.21 -0.64 -0.06
C LEU A 90 -12.68 0.12 1.19
N PRO A 91 -13.83 -0.20 1.84
CA PRO A 91 -14.20 0.42 3.12
C PRO A 91 -13.20 0.15 4.24
N TYR A 92 -12.59 -1.04 4.28
CA TYR A 92 -11.56 -1.40 5.26
C TYR A 92 -10.23 -0.70 4.95
N VAL A 93 -9.89 -0.54 3.67
CA VAL A 93 -8.74 0.25 3.23
C VAL A 93 -8.91 1.70 3.69
N GLU A 94 -10.08 2.30 3.47
CA GLU A 94 -10.37 3.66 3.91
C GLU A 94 -10.29 3.80 5.44
N ALA A 95 -10.91 2.87 6.19
CA ALA A 95 -10.88 2.89 7.64
C ALA A 95 -9.45 2.76 8.20
N TYR A 96 -8.64 1.89 7.60
CA TYR A 96 -7.23 1.75 7.94
C TYR A 96 -6.46 3.06 7.73
N PHE A 97 -6.56 3.67 6.54
CA PHE A 97 -5.84 4.91 6.24
C PHE A 97 -6.32 6.07 7.10
N LYS A 98 -7.62 6.17 7.42
CA LYS A 98 -8.13 7.16 8.39
C LYS A 98 -7.46 7.02 9.76
N MET A 99 -7.36 5.79 10.26
CA MET A 99 -6.69 5.50 11.54
C MET A 99 -5.19 5.86 11.49
N GLN A 100 -4.50 5.49 10.41
CA GLN A 100 -3.07 5.77 10.25
C GLN A 100 -2.79 7.27 10.11
N ILE A 101 -3.55 7.98 9.27
CA ILE A 101 -3.43 9.44 9.09
C ILE A 101 -3.67 10.17 10.42
N LYS A 102 -4.66 9.74 11.19
CA LYS A 102 -4.92 10.32 12.53
C LYS A 102 -3.73 10.15 13.47
N SER A 103 -2.98 9.05 13.34
CA SER A 103 -1.90 8.68 14.26
C SER A 103 -0.52 9.24 13.85
N PHE A 104 -0.25 9.31 12.55
CA PHE A 104 1.08 9.62 12.00
C PHE A 104 1.11 10.88 11.12
N GLY A 105 -0.04 11.48 10.85
CA GLY A 105 -0.18 12.68 10.03
C GLY A 105 -0.54 12.39 8.58
N LYS A 106 -0.89 13.45 7.86
CA LYS A 106 -1.29 13.36 6.45
C LYS A 106 -0.06 13.11 5.56
N PRO A 107 -0.10 12.14 4.64
CA PRO A 107 1.02 11.83 3.76
C PRO A 107 1.28 12.98 2.78
N LYS A 108 2.55 13.25 2.49
CA LYS A 108 2.97 14.34 1.58
C LYS A 108 3.31 13.86 0.17
N ASP A 109 3.58 12.56 0.01
CA ASP A 109 3.92 11.93 -1.26
C ASP A 109 3.47 10.46 -1.29
N ALA A 110 3.72 9.77 -2.41
CA ALA A 110 3.39 8.35 -2.57
C ALA A 110 4.13 7.44 -1.59
N LEU A 111 5.37 7.80 -1.21
CA LEU A 111 6.14 7.04 -0.25
C LEU A 111 5.51 7.13 1.14
N ASP A 112 5.11 8.32 1.59
CA ASP A 112 4.44 8.49 2.87
C ASP A 112 3.12 7.69 2.93
N VAL A 113 2.36 7.57 1.83
CA VAL A 113 1.18 6.67 1.80
C VAL A 113 1.60 5.23 2.03
N TYR A 114 2.67 4.76 1.38
CA TYR A 114 3.15 3.40 1.59
C TYR A 114 3.74 3.18 2.99
N LEU A 115 4.39 4.20 3.56
CA LEU A 115 4.92 4.16 4.92
C LEU A 115 3.82 4.06 5.97
N LEU A 116 2.63 4.61 5.74
CA LEU A 116 1.48 4.37 6.62
C LEU A 116 1.11 2.89 6.74
N ILE A 117 1.49 2.05 5.76
CA ILE A 117 1.37 0.59 5.82
C ILE A 117 2.63 -0.04 6.44
N PHE A 118 3.79 0.29 5.88
CA PHE A 118 5.02 -0.46 6.11
C PHE A 118 5.79 -0.03 7.36
N TYR A 119 5.97 1.28 7.56
CA TYR A 119 6.76 1.81 8.68
C TYR A 119 6.33 3.25 9.05
N PRO A 120 5.20 3.41 9.75
CA PRO A 120 4.51 4.71 9.85
C PRO A 120 5.29 5.80 10.59
N VAL A 121 6.25 5.42 11.44
CA VAL A 121 7.11 6.36 12.18
C VAL A 121 7.98 7.24 11.28
N TRP A 122 8.13 6.89 10.00
CA TRP A 122 8.86 7.67 9.00
C TRP A 122 7.99 8.66 8.20
N VAL A 123 6.67 8.64 8.38
CA VAL A 123 5.77 9.59 7.69
C VAL A 123 6.18 11.02 8.04
N GLY A 124 6.37 11.86 7.01
CA GLY A 124 6.81 13.24 7.17
C GLY A 124 8.26 13.46 7.66
N LYS A 125 9.04 12.39 7.90
CA LYS A 125 10.46 12.46 8.25
C LYS A 125 11.35 12.69 7.01
N PRO A 126 12.56 13.26 7.17
CA PRO A 126 13.52 13.38 6.08
C PRO A 126 14.05 12.01 5.62
N ASP A 127 14.61 11.96 4.42
CA ASP A 127 15.17 10.73 3.84
C ASP A 127 16.36 10.16 4.63
N SER A 128 17.01 10.98 5.47
CA SER A 128 18.06 10.55 6.40
C SER A 128 17.55 9.79 7.64
N ALA A 129 16.23 9.67 7.84
CA ALA A 129 15.67 8.95 8.97
C ALA A 129 16.04 7.47 8.93
N LEU A 130 16.48 6.94 10.07
CA LEU A 130 16.95 5.55 10.21
C LEU A 130 15.83 4.63 10.70
N ALA A 131 15.90 3.38 10.27
CA ALA A 131 15.06 2.31 10.76
C ALA A 131 15.57 1.86 12.13
N SER A 132 14.67 1.40 13.01
CA SER A 132 15.09 0.66 14.20
C SER A 132 15.87 -0.60 13.80
N GLN A 133 16.76 -1.09 14.65
CA GLN A 133 17.53 -2.32 14.37
C GLN A 133 16.61 -3.51 14.05
N ALA A 134 15.48 -3.65 14.74
CA ALA A 134 14.50 -4.70 14.48
C ALA A 134 13.86 -4.59 13.09
N ALA A 135 13.62 -3.37 12.61
CA ALA A 135 13.12 -3.13 11.26
C ALA A 135 14.20 -3.37 10.20
N PHE A 136 15.44 -2.94 10.47
CA PHE A 136 16.58 -3.24 9.61
C PHE A 136 16.79 -4.75 9.44
N SER A 137 16.83 -5.53 10.53
CA SER A 137 17.06 -6.98 10.46
C SER A 137 16.04 -7.74 9.61
N LYS A 138 14.82 -7.22 9.46
CA LYS A 138 13.77 -7.83 8.62
C LYS A 138 13.83 -7.36 7.16
N ASN A 139 14.49 -6.23 6.91
CA ASN A 139 14.45 -5.52 5.62
C ASN A 139 15.86 -5.17 5.12
N SER A 140 16.88 -5.90 5.56
CA SER A 140 18.29 -5.65 5.22
C SER A 140 18.58 -5.81 3.73
N TYR A 141 17.70 -6.46 2.97
CA TYR A 141 17.77 -6.49 1.50
C TYR A 141 17.55 -5.12 0.84
N ILE A 142 17.13 -4.11 1.61
CA ILE A 142 16.96 -2.70 1.18
C ILE A 142 18.17 -1.83 1.60
N ASP A 143 19.17 -2.40 2.27
CA ASP A 143 20.47 -1.73 2.49
C ASP A 143 21.23 -1.68 1.15
N LEU A 144 21.08 -0.58 0.43
CA LEU A 144 21.52 -0.48 -0.97
C LEU A 144 23.01 -0.19 -1.06
N ASN A 145 23.56 0.52 -0.08
CA ASN A 145 24.98 0.86 -0.01
C ASN A 145 25.80 -0.14 0.85
N LYS A 146 25.14 -1.08 1.53
CA LYS A 146 25.72 -2.13 2.40
C LYS A 146 26.46 -1.57 3.61
N ASP A 147 25.97 -0.48 4.18
CA ASP A 147 26.58 0.17 5.36
C ASP A 147 26.04 -0.34 6.72
N GLY A 148 25.12 -1.33 6.68
CA GLY A 148 24.51 -1.91 7.86
C GLY A 148 23.36 -1.08 8.43
N LYS A 149 22.86 -0.10 7.68
CA LYS A 149 21.71 0.74 8.05
C LYS A 149 20.65 0.67 6.96
N LEU A 150 19.45 1.12 7.32
CA LEU A 150 18.37 1.32 6.37
C LEU A 150 17.78 2.70 6.61
N THR A 151 17.94 3.56 5.62
CA THR A 151 17.40 4.92 5.60
C THR A 151 16.06 4.99 4.88
N LYS A 152 15.25 6.01 5.20
CA LYS A 152 14.04 6.33 4.41
C LYS A 152 14.37 6.60 2.94
N GLY A 153 15.53 7.18 2.64
CA GLY A 153 16.00 7.45 1.27
C GLY A 153 16.34 6.20 0.46
N GLU A 154 16.95 5.19 1.08
CA GLU A 154 17.15 3.88 0.45
C GLU A 154 15.82 3.17 0.21
N PHE A 155 14.92 3.24 1.19
CA PHE A 155 13.57 2.72 1.04
C PHE A 155 12.80 3.40 -0.09
N ARG A 156 12.95 4.74 -0.24
CA ARG A 156 12.41 5.51 -1.38
C ARG A 156 12.94 4.99 -2.70
N THR A 157 14.26 4.81 -2.81
CA THR A 157 14.92 4.32 -4.02
C THR A 157 14.41 2.93 -4.38
N TRP A 158 14.32 2.03 -3.40
CA TRP A 158 13.77 0.69 -3.59
C TRP A 158 12.29 0.71 -4.01
N PHE A 159 11.46 1.50 -3.34
CA PHE A 159 10.03 1.62 -3.65
C PHE A 159 9.83 2.18 -5.06
N ASN A 160 10.51 3.26 -5.41
CA ASN A 160 10.44 3.86 -6.74
C ASN A 160 10.84 2.87 -7.83
N LYS A 161 11.88 2.06 -7.62
CA LYS A 161 12.27 1.00 -8.56
C LYS A 161 11.19 -0.07 -8.70
N ARG A 162 10.55 -0.48 -7.60
CA ARG A 162 9.46 -1.46 -7.59
C ARG A 162 8.24 -0.97 -8.37
N VAL A 163 7.84 0.29 -8.18
CA VAL A 163 6.64 0.83 -8.82
C VAL A 163 6.91 1.50 -10.16
N ALA A 164 8.18 1.59 -10.58
CA ALA A 164 8.63 2.30 -11.77
C ALA A 164 7.83 1.96 -13.04
N GLY A 165 7.55 3.03 -13.80
CA GLY A 165 7.31 3.01 -15.24
C GLY A 165 6.12 2.18 -15.77
N GLY A 166 5.98 2.28 -17.09
CA GLY A 166 4.94 1.65 -17.88
C GLY A 166 3.94 2.66 -18.45
N PRO A 167 3.29 2.34 -19.58
CA PRO A 167 2.23 3.17 -20.11
C PRO A 167 1.10 3.33 -19.09
N THR A 168 0.47 4.49 -19.11
CA THR A 168 -0.72 4.80 -18.32
C THR A 168 -1.93 4.99 -19.21
N GLU A 169 -3.09 4.60 -18.70
CA GLU A 169 -4.38 4.86 -19.30
C GLU A 169 -5.15 5.87 -18.46
N THR A 170 -5.83 6.78 -19.16
CA THR A 170 -6.75 7.73 -18.52
C THR A 170 -8.08 7.03 -18.26
N LEU A 171 -8.37 6.75 -16.98
CA LEU A 171 -9.72 6.40 -16.57
C LEU A 171 -10.49 7.67 -16.22
N LYS A 172 -11.62 7.87 -16.90
CA LYS A 172 -12.58 8.93 -16.57
C LYS A 172 -13.23 8.61 -15.23
N LYS A 173 -13.54 9.66 -14.48
CA LYS A 173 -14.29 9.54 -13.22
C LYS A 173 -15.67 8.96 -13.51
#